data_AF-A0A7K7FV60-F1
#
_entry.id   AF-A0A7K7FV60-F1
#
_cell.length_a   1.000
_cell.length_b   1.000
_cell.length_c   1.000
_cell.angle_alpha   90.00
_cell.angle_beta   90.00
_cell.angle_gamma   90.00
#
_symmetry.space_group_name_H-M   'P 1'
#
loop_
_entity.id
_entity.type
_entity.pdbx_description
1 polymer ?
#
loop_
_entity_poly.entity_id
_entity_poly.type
_entity_poly.pdbx_seq_one_letter_code
_entity_poly.pdbx_strand_id
1 'polypeptide(L)'
;MAVYKVKVATGNSLDAGTQNSVSITLVGSRGESRQTTISCVLLPGVEQALTVRCDQDLGPVVLVRLSKYQCFADDAWFCNDVRVTAPNGALYRFPCYQWLEGTTTVEIREGAGKKQAEDNLEILKKHRQQELKARQEAYQWKSFAEGWPHCLNVDSVFDLDANVQFSSLRTTSFTGVLVFEEASKLLSGFLLRPTSWKSLDEMRSIFSRSQGRHIGGRLRFPPCQQ
;
A
#
# COMPACT_ATOMS: atom_id res chain seq x y z
N MET A 1 25.31 26.08 4.78
CA MET A 1 25.12 24.77 4.13
C MET A 1 24.63 23.76 5.16
N ALA A 2 23.40 23.30 5.02
CA ALA A 2 22.77 22.27 5.84
C ALA A 2 22.75 20.94 5.09
N VAL A 3 22.98 19.83 5.80
CA VAL A 3 23.04 18.49 5.23
C VAL A 3 21.99 17.60 5.89
N TYR A 4 21.06 17.09 5.09
CA TYR A 4 20.02 16.17 5.53
C TYR A 4 20.35 14.76 5.03
N LYS A 5 20.29 13.78 5.92
CA LYS A 5 20.41 12.37 5.53
C LYS A 5 19.01 11.81 5.33
N VAL A 6 18.73 11.29 4.15
CA VAL A 6 17.42 10.75 3.79
C VAL A 6 17.56 9.25 3.57
N LYS A 7 16.59 8.49 4.06
CA LYS A 7 16.42 7.06 3.78
C LYS A 7 15.02 6.84 3.24
N VAL A 8 14.91 6.15 2.12
CA VAL A 8 13.64 5.82 1.47
C VAL A 8 13.50 4.32 1.47
N ALA A 9 12.44 3.80 2.10
CA ALA A 9 12.17 2.37 2.16
C ALA A 9 11.14 1.98 1.08
N THR A 10 11.52 1.02 0.25
CA THR A 10 10.62 0.44 -0.76
C THR A 10 9.87 -0.76 -0.16
N GLY A 11 8.62 -0.96 -0.57
CA GLY A 11 7.80 -2.12 -0.20
C GLY A 11 8.49 -3.45 -0.48
N ASN A 12 8.17 -4.49 0.29
CA ASN A 12 8.77 -5.82 0.12
C ASN A 12 7.91 -6.77 -0.76
N SER A 13 6.87 -6.25 -1.41
CA SER A 13 6.10 -7.03 -2.40
C SER A 13 6.91 -7.17 -3.68
N LEU A 14 6.74 -8.27 -4.42
CA LEU A 14 7.52 -8.57 -5.63
C LEU A 14 7.50 -7.41 -6.65
N ASP A 15 6.34 -6.79 -6.81
CA ASP A 15 6.12 -5.70 -7.78
C ASP A 15 6.30 -4.30 -7.16
N ALA A 16 6.83 -4.19 -5.94
CA ALA A 16 6.93 -2.92 -5.22
C ALA A 16 8.07 -2.00 -5.71
N GLY A 17 9.01 -2.55 -6.49
CA GLY A 17 10.15 -1.82 -7.02
C GLY A 17 9.80 -0.98 -8.25
N THR A 18 10.74 -0.14 -8.69
CA THR A 18 10.57 0.67 -9.90
C THR A 18 11.88 0.85 -10.65
N GLN A 19 11.78 0.96 -11.97
CA GLN A 19 12.85 1.33 -12.91
C GLN A 19 12.66 2.76 -13.45
N ASN A 20 11.80 3.55 -12.80
CA ASN A 20 11.56 4.96 -13.11
C ASN A 20 12.36 5.89 -12.20
N SER A 21 12.54 7.14 -12.65
CA SER A 21 13.29 8.14 -11.89
C SER A 21 12.45 8.67 -10.75
N VAL A 22 12.92 8.43 -9.52
CA VAL A 22 12.30 8.94 -8.31
C VAL A 22 13.16 10.05 -7.74
N SER A 23 12.54 11.20 -7.48
CA SER A 23 13.18 12.37 -6.89
C SER A 23 12.46 12.82 -5.63
N ILE A 24 13.20 13.44 -4.72
CA ILE A 24 12.70 13.95 -3.45
C ILE A 24 12.93 15.45 -3.30
N THR A 25 11.97 16.13 -2.69
CA THR A 25 12.10 17.51 -2.21
C THR A 25 11.72 17.56 -0.73
N LEU A 26 12.58 18.14 0.09
CA LEU A 26 12.32 18.35 1.52
C LEU A 26 11.66 19.71 1.70
N VAL A 27 10.55 19.76 2.44
CA VAL A 27 9.80 20.98 2.70
C VAL A 27 9.80 21.23 4.20
N GLY A 28 10.50 22.28 4.62
CA GLY A 28 10.59 22.70 6.00
C GLY A 28 9.84 23.99 6.27
N SER A 29 9.69 24.31 7.56
CA SER A 29 9.04 25.54 8.02
C SER A 29 9.67 26.85 7.50
N ARG A 30 10.95 26.83 7.10
CA ARG A 30 11.70 28.01 6.64
C ARG A 30 12.08 27.99 5.16
N GLY A 31 11.65 26.96 4.42
CA GLY A 31 11.96 26.84 3.01
C GLY A 31 12.02 25.40 2.53
N GLU A 32 12.44 25.24 1.29
CA GLU A 32 12.42 23.96 0.59
C GLU A 32 13.80 23.64 0.01
N SER A 33 14.13 22.36 -0.08
CA SER A 33 15.33 21.92 -0.78
C SER A 33 15.13 22.02 -2.30
N ARG A 34 16.23 21.94 -3.04
CA ARG A 34 16.13 21.58 -4.46
C ARG A 34 15.66 20.13 -4.60
N GLN A 35 15.01 19.84 -5.71
CA GLN A 35 14.68 18.46 -6.07
C GLN A 35 15.98 17.66 -6.26
N THR A 36 16.08 16.53 -5.58
CA THR A 36 17.25 15.64 -5.62
C THR A 36 16.81 14.27 -6.08
N THR A 37 17.44 13.73 -7.12
CA THR A 37 17.15 12.38 -7.61
C THR A 37 17.66 11.34 -6.61
N ILE A 38 16.79 10.41 -6.22
CA ILE A 38 17.11 9.31 -5.31
C ILE A 38 17.81 8.20 -6.09
N SER A 39 17.13 7.69 -7.12
CA SER A 39 17.63 6.65 -8.01
C SER A 39 16.70 6.55 -9.23
N CYS A 40 17.22 5.98 -10.31
CA CYS A 40 16.40 5.54 -11.44
C CYS A 40 16.05 4.03 -11.36
N VAL A 41 16.49 3.35 -10.30
CA VAL A 41 16.14 1.96 -10.00
C VAL A 41 16.00 1.80 -8.49
N LEU A 42 14.83 1.38 -8.02
CA LEU A 42 14.56 1.02 -6.63
C LEU A 42 14.07 -0.42 -6.59
N LEU A 43 14.77 -1.25 -5.81
CA LEU A 43 14.47 -2.67 -5.69
C LEU A 43 13.46 -2.91 -4.55
N PRO A 44 12.58 -3.92 -4.67
CA PRO A 44 11.71 -4.33 -3.58
C PRO A 44 12.48 -4.66 -2.30
N GLY A 45 11.95 -4.22 -1.16
CA GLY A 45 12.49 -4.49 0.17
C GLY A 45 13.81 -3.74 0.47
N VAL A 46 14.30 -2.92 -0.45
CA VAL A 46 15.56 -2.18 -0.29
C VAL A 46 15.29 -0.79 0.28
N GLU A 47 16.16 -0.40 1.22
CA GLU A 47 16.27 0.97 1.70
C GLU A 47 17.38 1.70 0.93
N GLN A 48 17.00 2.80 0.27
CA GLN A 48 17.94 3.69 -0.41
C GLN A 48 18.29 4.87 0.49
N ALA A 49 19.57 5.03 0.80
CA ALA A 49 20.07 6.21 1.51
C ALA A 49 20.62 7.25 0.53
N LEU A 50 20.36 8.53 0.81
CA LEU A 50 20.91 9.66 0.07
C LEU A 50 21.17 10.87 0.99
N THR A 51 21.95 11.82 0.49
CA THR A 51 22.25 13.07 1.20
C THR A 51 21.74 14.26 0.42
N VAL A 52 20.85 15.05 1.02
CA VAL A 52 20.32 16.28 0.44
C VAL A 52 21.07 17.47 1.03
N ARG A 53 21.76 18.22 0.17
CA ARG A 53 22.49 19.44 0.55
C ARG A 53 21.62 20.66 0.29
N CYS A 54 21.49 21.51 1.29
CA CYS A 54 20.72 22.76 1.22
C CYS A 54 21.64 23.95 1.54
N ASP A 55 21.39 25.08 0.88
CA ASP A 55 22.16 26.31 1.12
C ASP A 55 21.95 26.79 2.56
N GLN A 56 20.71 26.71 3.05
CA GLN A 56 20.26 27.10 4.39
C GLN A 56 19.54 25.94 5.10
N ASP A 57 19.42 26.03 6.43
CA ASP A 57 18.64 25.08 7.22
C ASP A 57 17.13 25.34 7.06
N LEU A 58 16.41 24.36 6.53
CA LEU A 58 14.97 24.35 6.26
C LEU A 58 14.11 24.42 7.55
N GLY A 59 14.74 24.21 8.71
CA GLY A 59 14.05 24.11 9.99
C GLY A 59 13.34 22.77 10.16
N PRO A 60 12.34 22.69 11.04
CA PRO A 60 11.48 21.52 11.13
C PRO A 60 10.95 21.11 9.76
N VAL A 61 11.26 19.88 9.34
CA VAL A 61 10.78 19.31 8.07
C VAL A 61 9.35 18.84 8.30
N VAL A 62 8.42 19.36 7.51
CA VAL A 62 6.98 19.19 7.73
C VAL A 62 6.32 18.36 6.64
N LEU A 63 6.85 18.44 5.42
CA LEU A 63 6.40 17.65 4.27
C LEU A 63 7.62 17.11 3.52
N VAL A 64 7.41 16.00 2.82
CA VAL A 64 8.32 15.44 1.83
C VAL A 64 7.54 15.30 0.53
N ARG A 65 8.10 15.81 -0.58
CA ARG A 65 7.54 15.55 -1.91
C ARG A 65 8.33 14.45 -2.58
N LEU A 66 7.63 13.42 -3.04
CA LEU A 66 8.19 12.38 -3.89
C LEU A 66 7.62 12.57 -5.29
N SER A 67 8.50 12.72 -6.27
CA SER A 67 8.13 12.83 -7.68
C SER A 67 8.67 11.62 -8.43
N LYS A 68 7.79 10.87 -9.07
CA LYS A 68 8.12 9.77 -9.98
C LYS A 68 7.95 10.25 -11.41
N TYR A 69 8.98 10.04 -12.23
CA TYR A 69 8.98 10.38 -13.65
C TYR A 69 9.30 9.13 -14.48
N GLN A 70 8.52 8.92 -15.54
CA GLN A 70 8.74 7.79 -16.44
C GLN A 70 10.07 7.93 -17.19
N CYS A 71 10.89 6.88 -17.17
CA CYS A 71 12.13 6.80 -17.95
C CYS A 71 11.98 5.95 -19.21
N PHE A 72 11.54 4.70 -19.07
CA PHE A 72 11.43 3.75 -20.18
C PHE A 72 10.00 3.23 -20.31
N ALA A 73 9.57 2.39 -19.38
CA ALA A 73 8.21 1.88 -19.27
C ALA A 73 7.59 2.40 -17.97
N ASP A 74 6.29 2.64 -17.99
CA ASP A 74 5.60 2.96 -16.75
C ASP A 74 5.47 1.71 -15.88
N ASP A 75 5.70 1.89 -14.59
CA ASP A 75 5.55 0.87 -13.55
C ASP A 75 4.96 1.51 -12.29
N ALA A 76 4.51 0.68 -11.35
CA ALA A 76 4.06 1.13 -10.06
C ALA A 76 5.20 1.05 -9.05
N TRP A 77 5.32 2.02 -8.15
CA TRP A 77 6.30 1.98 -7.06
C TRP A 77 5.59 2.02 -5.71
N PHE A 78 5.85 1.06 -4.83
CA PHE A 78 5.32 1.11 -3.46
C PHE A 78 6.35 1.69 -2.49
N CYS A 79 6.05 2.87 -1.95
CA CYS A 79 6.87 3.49 -0.93
C CYS A 79 6.33 3.15 0.48
N ASN A 80 7.16 2.57 1.34
CA ASN A 80 6.79 2.32 2.75
C ASN A 80 6.86 3.63 3.54
N ASP A 81 8.05 4.18 3.69
CA ASP A 81 8.32 5.37 4.47
C ASP A 81 9.58 6.09 4.01
N VAL A 82 9.64 7.38 4.34
CA VAL A 82 10.84 8.21 4.19
C VAL A 82 11.28 8.69 5.55
N ARG A 83 12.57 8.57 5.85
CA ARG A 83 13.19 9.02 7.09
C ARG A 83 14.21 10.11 6.80
N VAL A 84 14.06 11.25 7.46
CA VAL A 84 14.93 12.41 7.27
C VAL A 84 15.61 12.74 8.58
N THR A 85 16.94 12.70 8.59
CA THR A 85 17.76 13.17 9.71
C THR A 85 18.28 14.57 9.38
N ALA A 86 17.85 15.55 10.15
CA ALA A 86 18.27 16.94 10.03
C ALA A 86 19.70 17.17 10.54
N PRO A 87 20.33 18.30 10.19
CA PRO A 87 21.70 18.64 10.63
C PRO A 87 21.87 18.66 12.15
N ASN A 88 20.80 19.02 12.88
CA ASN A 88 20.77 19.04 14.34
C ASN A 88 20.54 17.66 14.98
N GLY A 89 20.50 16.58 14.19
CA GLY A 89 20.26 15.21 14.64
C GLY A 89 18.78 14.84 14.82
N ALA A 90 17.84 15.77 14.62
CA ALA A 90 16.42 15.45 14.70
C ALA A 90 16.00 14.48 13.57
N LEU A 91 15.24 13.45 13.94
CA LEU A 91 14.72 12.43 13.03
C LEU A 91 13.24 12.68 12.77
N TYR A 92 12.89 12.87 11.50
CA TYR A 92 11.51 12.99 11.02
C TYR A 92 11.14 11.74 10.24
N ARG A 93 9.92 11.22 10.45
CA ARG A 93 9.43 10.02 9.77
C ARG A 93 8.20 10.38 8.95
N PHE A 94 8.18 9.96 7.70
CA PHE A 94 7.11 10.26 6.74
C PHE A 94 6.54 8.93 6.25
N PRO A 95 5.50 8.40 6.93
CA PRO A 95 4.84 7.17 6.50
C PRO A 95 4.10 7.43 5.19
N CYS A 96 4.39 6.64 4.15
CA CYS A 96 3.75 6.75 2.84
C CYS A 96 2.73 5.62 2.66
N TYR A 97 3.20 4.38 2.68
CA TYR A 97 2.42 3.15 2.49
C TYR A 97 1.46 3.20 1.29
N GLN A 98 1.93 3.76 0.18
CA GLN A 98 1.13 4.00 -1.02
C GLN A 98 1.90 3.62 -2.30
N TRP A 99 1.15 3.19 -3.30
CA TRP A 99 1.56 3.01 -4.69
C TRP A 99 1.59 4.37 -5.40
N LEU A 100 2.71 4.64 -6.07
CA LEU A 100 2.90 5.76 -6.96
C LEU A 100 2.95 5.23 -8.39
N GLU A 101 1.93 5.54 -9.17
CA GLU A 101 1.75 5.09 -10.55
C GLU A 101 1.90 6.26 -11.52
N GLY A 102 2.35 5.98 -12.75
CA GLY A 102 2.54 7.02 -13.75
C GLY A 102 3.59 8.06 -13.37
N THR A 103 3.52 9.19 -14.06
CA THR A 103 4.26 10.40 -13.68
C THR A 103 3.44 11.15 -12.64
N THR A 104 3.80 10.99 -11.36
CA THR A 104 3.04 11.54 -10.23
C THR A 104 3.95 12.25 -9.23
N THR A 105 3.39 13.23 -8.51
CA THR A 105 4.03 13.87 -7.38
C THR A 105 3.11 13.79 -6.18
N VAL A 106 3.61 13.19 -5.09
CA VAL A 106 2.87 13.04 -3.84
C VAL A 106 3.57 13.84 -2.74
N GLU A 107 2.78 14.51 -1.91
CA GLU A 107 3.26 15.21 -0.72
C GLU A 107 2.87 14.43 0.54
N ILE A 108 3.88 14.02 1.30
CA ILE A 108 3.73 13.17 2.49
C ILE A 108 4.04 14.00 3.73
N ARG A 109 3.18 13.86 4.74
CA ARG A 109 3.31 14.54 6.02
C ARG A 109 4.12 13.74 7.03
N GLU A 110 4.72 14.43 7.98
CA GLU A 110 5.38 13.81 9.13
C GLU A 110 4.36 12.94 9.91
N GLY A 111 4.84 11.80 10.42
CA GLY A 111 4.01 10.70 10.92
C GLY A 111 3.33 10.95 12.26
N ALA A 112 3.64 12.05 12.97
CA ALA A 112 2.88 12.43 14.14
C ALA A 112 1.43 12.76 13.75
N GLY A 113 0.47 12.03 14.31
CA GLY A 113 -0.94 12.29 14.11
C GLY A 113 -1.32 13.70 14.55
N LYS A 114 -2.03 14.44 13.69
CA LYS A 114 -2.42 15.84 13.92
C LYS A 114 -3.89 16.07 13.58
N LYS A 115 -4.60 16.79 14.44
CA LYS A 115 -5.95 17.32 14.16
C LYS A 115 -5.87 18.60 13.34
N GLN A 116 -7.03 19.03 12.82
CA GLN A 116 -7.14 20.31 12.09
C GLN A 116 -6.68 21.52 12.91
N ALA A 117 -7.06 21.57 14.19
CA ALA A 117 -6.70 22.65 15.10
C ALA A 117 -5.19 22.72 15.42
N GLU A 118 -4.43 21.66 15.17
CA GLU A 118 -2.99 21.61 15.45
C GLU A 118 -2.13 22.05 14.25
N ASP A 119 -2.75 22.31 13.10
CA ASP A 119 -2.05 22.80 11.92
C ASP A 119 -1.80 24.30 12.02
N ASN A 120 -0.64 24.66 12.55
CA ASN A 120 -0.27 26.07 12.72
C ASN A 120 0.28 26.70 11.43
N LEU A 121 0.79 25.88 10.51
CA LEU A 121 1.39 26.34 9.25
C LEU A 121 0.36 26.30 8.12
N GLU A 122 0.26 27.38 7.36
CA GLU A 122 -0.66 27.48 6.22
C GLU A 122 -0.43 26.40 5.15
N ILE A 123 0.83 25.98 4.95
CA ILE A 123 1.16 24.89 4.02
C ILE A 123 0.50 23.56 4.44
N LEU A 124 0.44 23.25 5.74
CA LEU A 124 -0.17 22.03 6.27
C LEU A 124 -1.70 22.08 6.17
N LYS A 125 -2.29 23.27 6.41
CA LYS A 125 -3.73 23.48 6.23
C LYS A 125 -4.15 23.28 4.77
N LYS A 126 -3.42 23.87 3.84
CA LYS A 126 -3.67 23.73 2.39
C LYS A 126 -3.49 22.28 1.93
N HIS A 127 -2.41 21.62 2.35
CA HIS A 127 -2.15 20.21 2.07
C HIS A 127 -3.34 19.34 2.50
N ARG A 128 -3.80 19.47 3.76
CA ARG A 128 -4.96 18.70 4.24
C ARG A 128 -6.24 18.97 3.45
N GLN A 129 -6.53 20.23 3.10
CA GLN A 129 -7.73 20.58 2.33
C GLN A 129 -7.70 19.96 0.93
N GLN A 130 -6.55 20.02 0.26
CA GLN A 130 -6.36 19.43 -1.06
C GLN A 130 -6.45 17.90 -1.02
N GLU A 131 -5.81 17.26 -0.04
CA GLU A 131 -5.86 15.81 0.16
C GLU A 131 -7.29 15.33 0.42
N LEU A 132 -8.04 16.01 1.30
CA LEU A 132 -9.44 15.65 1.59
C LEU A 132 -10.33 15.83 0.37
N LYS A 133 -10.17 16.93 -0.37
CA LYS A 133 -10.92 17.17 -1.60
C LYS A 133 -10.66 16.07 -2.64
N ALA A 134 -9.40 15.76 -2.91
CA ALA A 134 -9.02 14.70 -3.84
C ALA A 134 -9.58 13.33 -3.42
N ARG A 135 -9.56 13.01 -2.12
CA ARG A 135 -10.15 11.77 -1.61
C ARG A 135 -11.68 11.72 -1.73
N GLN A 136 -12.37 12.82 -1.49
CA GLN A 136 -13.83 12.87 -1.66
C GLN A 136 -14.23 12.71 -3.13
N GLU A 137 -13.42 13.23 -4.05
CA GLU A 137 -13.61 13.06 -5.49
C GLU A 137 -13.33 11.62 -5.94
N ALA A 138 -12.28 10.99 -5.42
CA ALA A 138 -11.89 9.62 -5.77
C ALA A 138 -12.79 8.54 -5.13
N TYR A 139 -13.25 8.75 -3.89
CA TYR A 139 -14.03 7.77 -3.13
C TYR A 139 -15.45 8.27 -2.89
N GLN A 140 -16.29 8.05 -3.89
CA GLN A 140 -17.70 8.43 -3.86
C GLN A 140 -18.58 7.29 -3.37
N TRP A 141 -19.78 7.63 -2.89
CA TRP A 141 -20.77 6.66 -2.41
C TRP A 141 -21.84 6.42 -3.47
N LYS A 142 -22.31 5.17 -3.59
CA LYS A 142 -23.52 4.79 -4.34
C LYS A 142 -24.47 3.97 -3.48
N SER A 143 -25.74 3.91 -3.89
CA SER A 143 -26.72 2.99 -3.30
C SER A 143 -26.63 1.64 -3.99
N PHE A 144 -26.36 0.58 -3.24
CA PHE A 144 -26.36 -0.79 -3.78
C PHE A 144 -27.79 -1.29 -4.04
N ALA A 145 -28.67 -1.12 -3.05
CA ALA A 145 -30.08 -1.46 -3.10
C ALA A 145 -30.86 -0.55 -2.14
N GLU A 146 -32.18 -0.42 -2.34
CA GLU A 146 -33.03 0.37 -1.45
C GLU A 146 -33.03 -0.19 -0.02
N GLY A 147 -32.86 0.70 0.97
CA GLY A 147 -32.78 0.31 2.40
C GLY A 147 -31.42 -0.24 2.85
N TRP A 148 -30.47 -0.44 1.95
CA TRP A 148 -29.11 -0.89 2.30
C TRP A 148 -28.18 0.29 2.61
N PRO A 149 -27.15 0.10 3.45
CA PRO A 149 -26.07 1.08 3.60
C PRO A 149 -25.44 1.41 2.24
N HIS A 150 -25.03 2.66 2.05
CA HIS A 150 -24.26 3.05 0.88
C HIS A 150 -22.94 2.28 0.79
N CYS A 151 -22.49 2.03 -0.43
CA CYS A 151 -21.22 1.38 -0.73
C CYS A 151 -20.36 2.28 -1.62
N LEU A 152 -19.11 1.87 -1.84
CA LEU A 152 -18.20 2.58 -2.73
C LEU A 152 -18.75 2.60 -4.17
N ASN A 153 -18.69 3.75 -4.82
CA ASN A 153 -19.15 3.97 -6.19
C ASN A 153 -18.18 3.38 -7.22
N VAL A 154 -18.08 2.06 -7.22
CA VAL A 154 -17.21 1.27 -8.10
C VAL A 154 -17.97 0.04 -8.56
N ASP A 155 -17.90 -0.27 -9.86
CA ASP A 155 -18.60 -1.39 -10.48
C ASP A 155 -17.72 -2.64 -10.59
N SER A 156 -16.40 -2.47 -10.73
CA SER A 156 -15.44 -3.57 -10.84
C SER A 156 -14.22 -3.38 -9.91
N VAL A 157 -13.65 -4.49 -9.45
CA VAL A 157 -12.40 -4.48 -8.64
C VAL A 157 -11.23 -3.85 -9.41
N PHE A 158 -11.26 -3.92 -10.74
CA PHE A 158 -10.23 -3.32 -11.60
C PHE A 158 -10.31 -1.79 -11.69
N ASP A 159 -11.45 -1.19 -11.33
CA ASP A 159 -11.64 0.27 -11.33
C ASP A 159 -11.21 0.91 -10.00
N LEU A 160 -10.81 0.10 -9.02
CA LEU A 160 -10.32 0.59 -7.74
C LEU A 160 -8.94 1.24 -7.89
N ASP A 161 -8.68 2.25 -7.06
CA ASP A 161 -7.33 2.78 -6.89
C ASP A 161 -6.38 1.69 -6.37
N ALA A 162 -5.15 1.64 -6.90
CA ALA A 162 -4.16 0.62 -6.54
C ALA A 162 -3.84 0.57 -5.03
N ASN A 163 -4.03 1.67 -4.31
CA ASN A 163 -3.86 1.73 -2.85
C ASN A 163 -4.95 0.99 -2.07
N VAL A 164 -6.08 0.69 -2.71
CA VAL A 164 -7.24 0.01 -2.10
C VAL A 164 -7.43 -1.41 -2.65
N GLN A 165 -6.80 -1.71 -3.79
CA GLN A 165 -6.78 -3.06 -4.35
C GLN A 165 -6.03 -4.05 -3.44
N PHE A 166 -6.36 -5.33 -3.59
CA PHE A 166 -5.54 -6.40 -3.01
C PHE A 166 -4.15 -6.39 -3.63
N SER A 167 -3.12 -6.64 -2.83
CA SER A 167 -1.78 -6.90 -3.38
C SER A 167 -1.81 -8.13 -4.29
N SER A 168 -0.95 -8.17 -5.32
CA SER A 168 -0.87 -9.26 -6.31
C SER A 168 -0.82 -10.65 -5.65
N LEU A 169 -0.12 -10.76 -4.52
CA LEU A 169 -0.02 -11.99 -3.71
C LEU A 169 -1.35 -12.39 -3.05
N ARG A 170 -2.13 -11.43 -2.54
CA ARG A 170 -3.44 -11.71 -1.95
C ARG A 170 -4.47 -12.03 -3.02
N THR A 171 -4.44 -11.33 -4.15
CA THR A 171 -5.30 -11.62 -5.31
C THR A 171 -5.06 -13.03 -5.83
N THR A 172 -3.79 -13.41 -6.06
CA THR A 172 -3.45 -14.76 -6.53
C THR A 172 -3.82 -15.84 -5.50
N SER A 173 -3.57 -15.62 -4.21
CA SER A 173 -3.98 -16.56 -3.17
C SER A 173 -5.49 -16.72 -3.09
N PHE A 174 -6.25 -15.61 -3.18
CA PHE A 174 -7.71 -15.64 -3.07
C PHE A 174 -8.35 -16.28 -4.30
N THR A 175 -7.97 -15.84 -5.51
CA THR A 175 -8.44 -16.43 -6.77
C THR A 175 -8.01 -17.89 -6.88
N GLY A 176 -6.79 -18.23 -6.48
CA GLY A 176 -6.31 -19.61 -6.45
C GLY A 176 -7.15 -20.51 -5.54
N VAL A 177 -7.53 -20.02 -4.34
CA VAL A 177 -8.44 -20.73 -3.44
C VAL A 177 -9.82 -20.90 -4.06
N LEU A 178 -10.40 -19.84 -4.66
CA LEU A 178 -11.71 -19.91 -5.30
C LEU A 178 -11.73 -20.88 -6.48
N VAL A 179 -10.76 -20.79 -7.39
CA VAL A 179 -10.63 -21.69 -8.55
C VAL A 179 -10.43 -23.13 -8.09
N PHE A 180 -9.60 -23.36 -7.06
CA PHE A 180 -9.41 -24.69 -6.50
C PHE A 180 -10.70 -25.24 -5.86
N GLU A 181 -11.43 -24.42 -5.12
CA GLU A 181 -12.73 -24.80 -4.56
C GLU A 181 -13.76 -25.12 -5.64
N GLU A 182 -13.88 -24.28 -6.67
CA GLU A 182 -14.79 -24.50 -7.79
C GLU A 182 -14.42 -25.75 -8.57
N ALA A 183 -13.13 -25.95 -8.88
CA ALA A 183 -12.64 -27.16 -9.52
C ALA A 183 -12.90 -28.41 -8.65
N SER A 184 -12.70 -28.33 -7.34
CA SER A 184 -13.00 -29.42 -6.40
C SER A 184 -14.50 -29.74 -6.37
N LYS A 185 -15.36 -28.72 -6.32
CA LYS A 185 -16.83 -28.85 -6.39
C LYS A 185 -17.27 -29.40 -7.75
N LEU A 186 -16.64 -29.01 -8.85
CA LEU A 186 -16.91 -29.51 -10.19
C LEU A 186 -16.47 -30.98 -10.36
N LEU A 187 -15.24 -31.32 -9.94
CA LEU A 187 -14.70 -32.68 -9.98
C LEU A 187 -15.43 -33.65 -9.04
N SER A 188 -15.98 -33.16 -7.93
CA SER A 188 -16.86 -33.93 -7.04
C SER A 188 -18.29 -34.08 -7.57
N GLY A 189 -18.61 -33.47 -8.73
CA GLY A 189 -19.92 -33.56 -9.37
C GLY A 189 -20.99 -32.66 -8.74
N PHE A 190 -20.61 -31.71 -7.89
CA PHE A 190 -21.52 -30.85 -7.13
C PHE A 190 -22.19 -29.77 -7.99
N LEU A 191 -21.44 -29.14 -8.91
CA LEU A 191 -21.92 -27.99 -9.70
C LEU A 191 -22.67 -28.35 -10.99
N LEU A 192 -22.51 -29.59 -11.47
CA LEU A 192 -23.07 -30.04 -12.75
C LEU A 192 -24.33 -30.91 -12.59
N ARG A 193 -24.89 -30.99 -11.38
CA ARG A 193 -26.02 -31.88 -11.09
C ARG A 193 -27.35 -31.14 -11.19
N PRO A 194 -28.23 -31.48 -12.16
CA PRO A 194 -29.53 -30.84 -12.31
C PRO A 194 -30.63 -31.44 -11.41
N THR A 195 -30.34 -32.51 -10.66
CA THR A 195 -31.34 -33.28 -9.88
C THR A 195 -31.10 -33.22 -8.38
N SER A 196 -32.18 -33.31 -7.61
CA SER A 196 -32.14 -33.34 -6.15
C SER A 196 -31.45 -34.60 -5.61
N TRP A 197 -30.91 -34.48 -4.40
CA TRP A 197 -30.31 -35.60 -3.66
C TRP A 197 -31.35 -36.68 -3.39
N LYS A 198 -30.99 -37.93 -3.66
CA LYS A 198 -31.87 -39.09 -3.48
C LYS A 198 -31.94 -39.53 -2.02
N SER A 199 -30.94 -39.19 -1.20
CA SER A 199 -30.90 -39.48 0.23
C SER A 199 -29.88 -38.61 0.97
N LEU A 200 -29.98 -38.57 2.30
CA LEU A 200 -28.98 -37.92 3.16
C LEU A 200 -27.60 -38.61 3.09
N ASP A 201 -27.56 -39.91 2.82
CA ASP A 201 -26.31 -40.66 2.66
C ASP A 201 -25.54 -40.27 1.38
N GLU A 202 -26.28 -39.98 0.30
CA GLU A 202 -25.69 -39.46 -0.93
C GLU A 202 -25.03 -38.10 -0.69
N MET A 203 -25.70 -37.22 0.06
CA MET A 203 -25.14 -35.94 0.50
C MET A 203 -23.87 -36.14 1.36
N ARG A 204 -23.91 -37.08 2.31
CA ARG A 204 -22.79 -37.39 3.21
C ARG A 204 -21.55 -37.91 2.46
N SER A 205 -21.74 -38.66 1.38
CA SER A 205 -20.67 -39.20 0.53
C SER A 205 -19.84 -38.12 -0.19
N ILE A 206 -20.44 -36.94 -0.39
CA ILE A 206 -19.78 -35.81 -1.03
C ILE A 206 -19.04 -34.97 0.02
N PHE A 207 -19.67 -34.73 1.17
CA PHE A 207 -19.02 -34.01 2.26
C PHE A 207 -17.90 -34.80 2.95
N SER A 208 -17.92 -36.13 2.92
CA SER A 208 -16.81 -36.96 3.41
C SER A 208 -15.56 -36.84 2.54
N ARG A 209 -15.69 -36.43 1.27
CA ARG A 209 -14.54 -36.15 0.38
C ARG A 209 -13.90 -34.78 0.65
N SER A 210 -14.65 -33.85 1.25
CA SER A 210 -14.17 -32.53 1.66
C SER A 210 -13.77 -32.45 3.14
N GLN A 211 -14.25 -33.37 4.00
CA GLN A 211 -13.87 -33.42 5.42
C GLN A 211 -12.52 -34.11 5.64
N GLY A 212 -11.48 -33.30 5.85
CA GLY A 212 -10.42 -33.58 6.82
C GLY A 212 -9.16 -34.29 6.34
N ARG A 213 -8.21 -33.56 5.74
CA ARG A 213 -6.80 -33.80 6.10
C ARG A 213 -6.54 -33.09 7.42
N HIS A 214 -6.31 -33.87 8.48
CA HIS A 214 -5.68 -33.39 9.71
C HIS A 214 -4.46 -32.52 9.36
N ILE A 215 -4.49 -31.23 9.69
CA ILE A 215 -3.26 -30.46 9.92
C ILE A 215 -2.74 -30.91 11.29
N GLY A 216 -2.19 -32.12 11.30
CA GLY A 216 -1.54 -32.76 12.45
C GLY A 216 -0.02 -32.79 12.27
N GLY A 217 0.58 -31.71 11.76
CA GLY A 217 2.02 -31.52 11.74
C GLY A 217 2.47 -30.93 13.08
N ARG A 218 2.73 -31.79 14.06
CA ARG A 218 3.34 -31.43 15.35
C ARG A 218 4.73 -30.84 15.09
N LEU A 219 4.85 -29.52 14.97
CA LEU A 219 6.14 -28.84 15.15
C LEU A 219 6.52 -29.00 16.63
N ARG A 220 7.41 -29.96 16.90
CA ARG A 220 8.07 -30.06 18.21
C ARG A 220 9.06 -28.90 18.31
N PHE A 221 8.72 -27.90 19.11
CA PHE A 221 9.72 -26.98 19.65
C PHE A 221 10.53 -27.72 20.72
N PRO A 222 11.87 -27.55 20.80
CA PRO A 222 12.66 -28.13 21.86
C PRO A 222 12.32 -27.45 23.20
N PRO A 223 12.37 -28.16 24.33
CA PRO A 223 12.12 -27.56 25.64
C PRO A 223 13.26 -26.60 26.01
N CYS A 224 12.90 -25.39 26.45
CA CYS A 224 13.82 -24.53 27.20
C CYS A 224 14.26 -25.26 28.46
N GLN A 225 15.56 -25.47 28.61
CA GLN A 225 16.17 -25.77 29.91
C GLN A 225 16.11 -24.50 30.77
N GLN A 226 15.59 -24.65 31.98
CA GLN A 226 15.83 -23.72 33.09
C GLN A 226 17.23 -23.96 33.66
#